data_AF-A0A1A6B359-F1
#
_entry.id   AF-A0A1A6B359-F1
#
_cell.length_a   1.000
_cell.length_b   1.000
_cell.length_c   1.000
_cell.angle_alpha   90.00
_cell.angle_beta   90.00
_cell.angle_gamma   90.00
#
_symmetry.space_group_name_H-M   'P 1'
#
loop_
_entity.id
_entity.type
_entity.pdbx_description
1 polymer ?
#
loop_
_entity_poly.entity_id
_entity_poly.type
_entity_poly.pdbx_seq_one_letter_code
_entity_poly.pdbx_strand_id
1 'polypeptide(L)' 'MANPAFTTLMDSLNAQIQALNKTGFKLYDEDNRECFINKVKYDGDDDKLICEFEEENYRVSK' A
#
# COMPACT_ATOMS: atom_id res chain seq x y z
N MET A 1 19.14 15.63 2.25
CA MET A 1 17.88 16.24 1.78
C MET A 1 17.12 15.18 1.03
N ALA A 2 15.86 14.90 1.39
CA ALA A 2 15.03 14.00 0.59
C ALA A 2 14.91 14.55 -0.84
N ASN A 3 15.12 13.70 -1.85
CA ASN A 3 14.99 14.10 -3.25
C ASN A 3 13.52 14.50 -3.50
N PRO A 4 13.22 15.77 -3.86
CA PRO A 4 11.83 16.23 -4.00
C PRO A 4 11.04 15.44 -5.05
N ALA A 5 11.70 14.96 -6.10
CA ALA A 5 11.07 14.11 -7.10
C ALA A 5 10.70 12.74 -6.51
N PHE A 6 11.58 12.15 -5.70
CA PHE A 6 11.30 10.89 -5.01
C PHE A 6 10.12 11.02 -4.04
N THR A 7 10.11 12.07 -3.20
CA THR A 7 8.99 12.34 -2.29
C THR A 7 7.67 12.48 -3.06
N THR A 8 7.68 13.24 -4.16
CA THR A 8 6.47 13.44 -4.99
C THR A 8 5.96 12.12 -5.60
N LEU A 9 6.86 11.23 -6.04
CA LEU A 9 6.50 9.91 -6.56
C LEU A 9 5.89 9.03 -5.47
N MET A 10 6.48 9.02 -4.28
CA MET A 10 5.96 8.26 -3.13
C MET A 10 4.58 8.75 -2.69
N ASP A 11 4.37 10.06 -2.65
CA ASP A 11 3.07 10.65 -2.32
C ASP A 11 2.01 10.29 -3.37
N SER A 12 2.36 10.36 -4.65
CA SER A 12 1.47 9.98 -5.76
C SER A 12 1.09 8.50 -5.74
N LEU A 13 2.06 7.60 -5.50
CA LEU A 13 1.82 6.16 -5.39
C LEU A 13 0.84 5.86 -4.25
N ASN A 14 1.07 6.42 -3.08
CA ASN A 14 0.19 6.23 -1.94
C ASN A 14 -1.21 6.82 -2.18
N ALA A 15 -1.33 7.96 -2.84
CA ALA A 15 -2.62 8.53 -3.21
C ALA A 15 -3.43 7.60 -4.14
N GLN A 16 -2.77 6.97 -5.12
CA GLN A 16 -3.40 6.01 -6.04
C GLN A 16 -3.84 4.74 -5.30
N ILE A 17 -2.99 4.17 -4.44
CA ILE A 17 -3.32 3.00 -3.61
C ILE A 17 -4.55 3.30 -2.73
N GLN A 18 -4.57 4.47 -2.09
CA GLN A 18 -5.70 4.86 -1.23
C GLN A 18 -6.99 5.07 -2.02
N ALA A 19 -6.92 5.56 -3.27
CA ALA A 19 -8.08 5.66 -4.14
C ALA A 19 -8.63 4.27 -4.53
N LEU A 20 -7.76 3.32 -4.84
CA LEU A 20 -8.12 1.92 -5.11
C LEU A 20 -8.77 1.25 -3.88
N ASN A 21 -8.16 1.42 -2.71
CA ASN A 21 -8.68 0.85 -1.46
C ASN A 21 -10.08 1.36 -1.11
N LYS A 22 -10.35 2.65 -1.34
CA LYS A 22 -11.67 3.27 -1.12
C LYS A 22 -12.74 2.84 -2.11
N THR A 23 -12.34 2.45 -3.33
CA THR A 23 -13.27 2.07 -4.40
C THR A 23 -13.53 0.57 -4.46
N GLY A 24 -12.88 -0.22 -3.60
CA GLY A 24 -13.03 -1.68 -3.55
C GLY A 24 -12.16 -2.44 -4.55
N PHE A 25 -11.34 -1.74 -5.36
CA PHE A 25 -10.37 -2.34 -6.29
C PHE A 25 -9.00 -2.49 -5.62
N LYS A 26 -8.99 -3.03 -4.41
CA LYS A 26 -7.79 -3.23 -3.60
C LYS A 26 -6.75 -4.10 -4.32
N LEU A 27 -5.48 -3.82 -4.06
CA LEU A 27 -4.35 -4.61 -4.58
C LEU A 27 -3.99 -5.68 -3.55
N TYR A 28 -4.40 -6.92 -3.79
CA TYR A 28 -4.18 -8.05 -2.89
C TYR A 28 -2.82 -8.70 -3.10
N ASP A 29 -2.28 -9.27 -2.02
CA ASP A 29 -1.13 -10.17 -2.09
C ASP A 29 -1.55 -11.50 -2.75
N GLU A 30 -0.74 -11.99 -3.70
CA GLU A 30 -0.99 -13.27 -4.36
C GLU A 30 -0.82 -14.44 -3.39
N ASP A 31 0.19 -14.36 -2.52
CA ASP A 31 0.54 -15.39 -1.56
C ASP A 31 -0.34 -15.33 -0.29
N ASN A 32 -0.91 -14.15 0.01
CA ASN A 32 -1.83 -13.95 1.11
C ASN A 32 -3.06 -13.11 0.69
N ARG A 33 -4.02 -13.77 0.04
CA ARG A 33 -5.24 -13.12 -0.51
C ARG A 33 -6.18 -12.51 0.52
N GLU A 34 -5.92 -12.72 1.82
CA GLU A 34 -6.64 -12.05 2.89
C GLU A 34 -6.06 -10.66 3.19
N CYS A 35 -4.91 -10.31 2.59
CA CYS A 35 -4.20 -9.06 2.80
C CYS A 35 -4.18 -8.21 1.52
N PHE A 36 -4.30 -6.90 1.68
CA PHE A 36 -4.15 -5.93 0.59
C PHE A 36 -3.15 -4.84 0.95
N ILE A 37 -2.54 -4.22 -0.06
CA ILE A 37 -1.59 -3.12 0.13
C ILE A 37 -2.33 -1.90 0.68
N ASN A 38 -1.96 -1.45 1.87
CA ASN A 38 -2.45 -0.22 2.45
C ASN A 38 -1.57 0.98 2.04
N LYS A 39 -0.25 0.81 2.10
CA LYS A 39 0.70 1.86 1.71
C LYS A 39 2.01 1.30 1.20
N VAL A 40 2.79 2.13 0.51
CA VAL A 40 4.19 1.88 0.18
C VAL A 40 5.08 2.85 0.94
N LYS A 41 6.14 2.35 1.55
CA LYS A 41 7.16 3.15 2.26
C LYS A 41 8.55 2.86 1.70
N TYR A 42 9.44 3.82 1.87
CA TYR A 42 10.86 3.62 1.68
C TYR A 42 11.49 3.12 2.97
N ASP A 43 12.22 2.02 2.89
CA ASP A 43 13.09 1.50 3.95
C ASP A 43 14.53 1.95 3.66
N GLY A 44 15.05 2.83 4.52
CA GLY A 44 16.39 3.41 4.37
C GLY A 44 17.51 2.49 4.83
N ASP A 45 17.21 1.44 5.60
CA ASP A 45 18.22 0.47 6.04
C ASP A 45 18.57 -0.49 4.89
N ASP A 46 17.55 -0.85 4.11
CA ASP A 46 17.64 -1.84 3.03
C ASP A 46 17.69 -1.22 1.62
N ASP A 47 17.50 0.11 1.52
CA ASP A 47 17.33 0.87 0.26
C ASP A 47 16.24 0.29 -0.66
N LYS A 48 15.07 -0.02 -0.09
CA LYS A 48 13.95 -0.69 -0.78
C LYS A 48 12.64 0.04 -0.60
N LEU A 49 11.73 -0.17 -1.55
CA LEU A 49 10.32 0.15 -1.36
C LEU A 49 9.60 -1.08 -0.81
N ILE A 50 8.90 -0.90 0.30
CA ILE A 50 8.20 -1.97 1.01
C ILE A 50 6.70 -1.67 1.02
N CYS A 51 5.90 -2.65 0.63
CA CYS A 51 4.45 -2.62 0.79
C CYS A 51 4.08 -2.97 2.23
N GLU A 52 3.26 -2.14 2.86
CA GLU A 52 2.59 -2.51 4.10
C GLU A 52 1.19 -3.03 3.77
N PHE A 53 0.90 -4.21 4.31
CA PHE A 53 -0.35 -4.91 4.09
C PHE A 53 -1.31 -4.71 5.27
N GLU A 54 -2.61 -4.74 4.96
CA GLU A 54 -3.70 -4.76 5.92
C GLU A 54 -4.60 -5.95 5.64
N GLU A 55 -5.05 -6.63 6.69
CA GLU A 55 -5.98 -7.76 6.59
C GLU A 55 -7.38 -7.25 6.23
N GLU A 56 -7.99 -7.90 5.25
CA GLU A 56 -9.40 -7.75 4.96
C GLU A 56 -10.21 -8.54 5.99
N ASN A 57 -10.63 -7.83 7.05
CA ASN A 57 -11.56 -8.38 8.02
C ASN A 57 -12.87 -8.80 7.33
N TYR A 58 -12.99 -10.09 7.01
CA TYR A 58 -14.22 -10.71 6.53
C TYR A 58 -15.26 -10.67 7.67
N ARG A 59 -16.00 -9.57 7.78
CA ARG A 59 -17.21 -9.56 8.59
C ARG A 59 -18.22 -10.45 7.88
N VAL A 60 -18.31 -11.70 8.33
CA VAL A 60 -19.50 -12.52 8.11
C VAL A 60 -20.65 -11.77 8.76
N SER A 61 -21.44 -11.08 7.96
CA SER A 61 -22.76 -10.61 8.35
C SER A 61 -23.54 -11.84 8.83
N LYS A 62 -23.72 -11.96 10.15
CA LYS A 62 -24.72 -12.87 10.73
C LYS A 62 -26.11 -12.32 10.49
#